data_AF-A0A7K0DZ65-F1
#
_entry.id   AF-A0A7K0DZ65-F1
#
_cell.length_a   1.000
_cell.length_b   1.000
_cell.length_c   1.000
_cell.angle_alpha   90.00
_cell.angle_beta   90.00
_cell.angle_gamma   90.00
#
_symmetry.space_group_name_H-M   'P 1'
#
loop_
_entity.id
_entity.type
_entity.pdbx_description
1 polymer ?
#
loop_
_entity_poly.entity_id
_entity_poly.type
_entity_poly.pdbx_seq_one_letter_code
_entity_poly.pdbx_strand_id
1 'polypeptide(L)'
;MIAGESRGDLLHALTYVSTESGPDGSYIVNGDLPPEVAPPFIRAIMRIEAELLLHDAEQVTIDRGEPRTPEERRADAFLALALRVTDT
;
A
#
# COMPACT_ATOMS: atom_id res chain seq x y z
N MET A 1 2.92 15.81 -4.29
CA MET A 1 1.71 15.04 -3.93
C MET A 1 1.93 13.60 -4.34
N ILE A 2 1.55 12.64 -3.51
CA ILE A 2 1.59 11.20 -3.81
C ILE A 2 0.20 10.64 -3.56
N ALA A 3 -0.40 9.98 -4.55
CA ALA A 3 -1.76 9.44 -4.46
C ALA A 3 -2.79 10.45 -3.91
N GLY A 4 -2.68 11.72 -4.31
CA GLY A 4 -3.59 12.79 -3.88
C GLY A 4 -3.35 13.35 -2.47
N GLU A 5 -2.30 12.92 -1.75
CA GLU A 5 -1.99 13.39 -0.40
C GLU A 5 -0.58 14.04 -0.33
N SER A 6 -0.33 14.81 0.73
CA SER A 6 0.97 15.47 0.97
C SER A 6 2.07 14.44 1.21
N ARG A 7 3.23 14.59 0.56
CA ARG A 7 4.37 13.70 0.79
C ARG A 7 4.85 13.78 2.24
N GLY A 8 4.85 14.97 2.85
CA GLY A 8 5.29 15.15 4.23
C GLY A 8 4.42 14.39 5.22
N ASP A 9 3.10 14.44 5.04
CA ASP A 9 2.13 13.76 5.91
C ASP A 9 2.26 12.24 5.77
N LEU A 10 2.47 11.75 4.55
CA LEU A 10 2.68 10.31 4.30
C LEU A 10 4.01 9.82 4.87
N LEU A 11 5.07 10.62 4.77
CA LEU A 11 6.37 10.29 5.38
C LEU A 11 6.25 10.27 6.92
N HIS A 12 5.52 11.22 7.50
CA HIS A 12 5.22 11.22 8.93
C HIS A 12 4.41 9.97 9.33
N ALA A 13 3.40 9.59 8.55
CA ALA A 13 2.62 8.37 8.78
C ALA A 13 3.47 7.10 8.79
N LEU A 14 4.46 6.99 7.90
CA LEU A 14 5.37 5.84 7.87
C LEU A 14 6.21 5.68 9.13
N THR A 15 6.37 6.73 9.95
CA THR A 15 7.08 6.62 11.25
C THR A 15 6.30 5.84 12.31
N TYR A 16 5.00 5.62 12.10
CA TYR A 16 4.13 4.82 12.97
C TYR A 16 4.01 3.36 12.53
N VAL A 17 4.72 2.98 11.46
CA VAL A 17 4.67 1.63 10.89
C VAL A 17 5.92 0.86 11.30
N SER A 18 5.72 -0.37 11.76
CA SER A 18 6.79 -1.32 12.08
C SER A 18 6.61 -2.61 11.27
N THR A 19 7.72 -3.33 11.09
CA THR A 19 7.72 -4.63 10.42
C THR A 19 8.25 -5.71 11.33
N GLU A 20 7.56 -6.84 11.38
CA GLU A 20 7.99 -8.04 12.11
C GLU A 20 8.22 -9.17 11.12
N SER A 21 9.38 -9.84 11.20
CA SER A 21 9.70 -10.98 10.34
C SER A 21 9.00 -12.24 10.83
N GLY A 22 8.29 -12.91 9.93
CA GLY A 22 7.69 -14.23 10.13
C GLY A 22 8.70 -15.38 9.94
N PRO A 23 8.40 -16.57 10.46
CA PRO A 23 9.27 -17.75 10.40
C PRO A 23 9.47 -18.32 8.99
N ASP A 24 8.64 -17.93 8.03
CA ASP A 24 8.65 -18.32 6.62
C ASP A 24 9.30 -17.26 5.70
N GLY A 25 9.90 -16.21 6.27
CA GLY A 25 10.46 -15.09 5.52
C GLY A 25 9.41 -14.04 5.10
N SER A 26 8.15 -14.18 5.55
CA SER A 26 7.15 -13.12 5.43
C SER A 26 7.47 -11.93 6.34
N TYR A 27 6.86 -10.78 6.07
CA TYR A 27 6.88 -9.63 6.96
C TYR A 27 5.45 -9.24 7.30
N ILE A 28 5.17 -9.03 8.59
CA ILE A 28 3.93 -8.45 9.08
C ILE A 28 4.16 -6.95 9.22
N VAL A 29 3.32 -6.16 8.56
CA VAL A 29 3.33 -4.70 8.67
C VAL A 29 2.30 -4.29 9.71
N ASN A 30 2.77 -3.75 10.83
CA ASN A 30 1.93 -3.25 11.91
C ASN A 30 1.94 -1.71 11.89
N GLY A 31 0.79 -1.08 12.07
CA GLY A 31 0.68 0.38 12.14
C GLY A 31 -0.27 0.80 13.24
N ASP A 32 0.22 1.62 14.18
CA ASP A 32 -0.61 2.29 15.19
C ASP A 32 -0.66 3.78 14.87
N LEU A 33 -1.56 4.14 13.94
CA LEU A 33 -1.65 5.49 13.41
C LEU A 33 -2.58 6.35 14.27
N PRO A 34 -2.13 7.53 14.73
CA PRO A 34 -3.01 8.50 15.38
C PRO A 34 -4.19 8.90 14.48
N PRO A 35 -5.38 9.22 15.03
CA PRO A 35 -6.58 9.57 14.25
C PRO A 35 -6.40 10.72 13.25
N GLU A 36 -5.47 11.63 13.51
CA GLU A 36 -5.14 12.76 12.63
C GLU A 36 -4.20 12.37 11.48
N VAL A 37 -3.45 11.28 11.63
CA VAL A 37 -2.48 10.77 10.64
C VAL A 37 -3.09 9.66 9.78
N ALA A 38 -3.97 8.84 10.35
CA ALA A 38 -4.53 7.67 9.69
C ALA A 38 -5.33 7.99 8.40
N PRO A 39 -6.22 9.02 8.36
CA PRO A 39 -7.06 9.25 7.19
C PRO A 39 -6.31 9.53 5.88
N PRO A 40 -5.34 10.48 5.80
CA PRO A 40 -4.59 10.67 4.56
C PRO A 40 -3.79 9.43 4.16
N PHE A 41 -3.19 8.74 5.12
CA PHE A 41 -2.41 7.52 4.85
C PHE A 41 -3.28 6.41 4.26
N ILE A 42 -4.42 6.10 4.88
CA ILE A 42 -5.35 5.08 4.40
C ILE A 42 -5.89 5.45 3.02
N ARG A 43 -6.28 6.71 2.78
CA ARG A 43 -6.74 7.14 1.45
C ARG A 43 -5.68 6.98 0.38
N ALA A 44 -4.41 7.28 0.68
CA ALA A 44 -3.32 7.09 -0.27
C ALA A 44 -3.16 5.61 -0.63
N ILE A 45 -3.16 4.70 0.36
CA ILE A 45 -3.12 3.25 0.12
C ILE A 45 -4.30 2.81 -0.75
N MET A 46 -5.52 3.20 -0.39
CA MET A 46 -6.73 2.82 -1.12
C MET A 46 -6.71 3.30 -2.58
N ARG A 47 -6.17 4.50 -2.86
CA ARG A 47 -6.03 5.00 -4.23
C ARG A 47 -5.03 4.18 -5.04
N ILE A 48 -3.89 3.81 -4.45
CA ILE A 48 -2.90 2.97 -5.12
C ILE A 48 -3.45 1.54 -5.31
N GLU A 49 -4.15 0.98 -4.32
CA GLU A 49 -4.84 -0.31 -4.43
C GLU A 49 -5.86 -0.28 -5.58
N ALA A 50 -6.58 0.82 -5.78
CA ALA A 50 -7.47 1.01 -6.91
C ALA A 50 -6.73 1.13 -8.27
N GLU A 51 -5.59 1.82 -8.32
CA GLU A 51 -4.71 1.85 -9.52
C GLU A 51 -4.28 0.43 -9.91
N LEU A 52 -3.84 -0.36 -8.93
CA LEU A 52 -3.45 -1.76 -9.14
C LEU A 52 -4.63 -2.62 -9.56
N LEU A 53 -5.81 -2.41 -8.96
CA LEU A 53 -7.03 -3.13 -9.33
C LEU A 53 -7.43 -2.90 -10.79
N LEU A 54 -7.35 -1.66 -11.27
CA LEU A 54 -7.62 -1.34 -12.66
C LEU A 54 -6.61 -2.01 -13.59
N HIS A 55 -5.32 -1.94 -13.25
CA HIS A 55 -4.27 -2.60 -14.03
C HIS A 55 -4.42 -4.13 -14.05
N ASP A 56 -4.81 -4.74 -12.93
CA ASP A 56 -5.07 -6.18 -12.86
C ASP A 56 -6.25 -6.60 -13.73
N ALA A 57 -7.31 -5.79 -13.75
CA ALA A 57 -8.50 -6.05 -14.56
C ALA A 57 -8.17 -6.13 -16.06
N GLU A 58 -7.19 -5.36 -16.53
CA GLU A 58 -6.70 -5.41 -17.92
C GLU A 58 -5.98 -6.74 -18.26
N GLN A 59 -5.53 -7.48 -17.25
CA GLN A 59 -4.77 -8.72 -17.40
C GLN A 59 -5.61 -9.98 -17.17
N VAL A 60 -6.87 -9.83 -16.73
CA VAL A 60 -7.77 -10.96 -16.50
C VAL A 60 -8.09 -11.65 -17.82
N THR A 61 -7.85 -12.95 -17.85
CA THR A 61 -8.23 -13.83 -18.98
C THR A 61 -8.99 -15.03 -18.45
N ILE A 62 -9.71 -15.72 -19.32
CA ILE A 62 -10.45 -16.95 -18.97
C ILE A 62 -9.52 -18.00 -18.34
N ASP A 63 -8.28 -18.11 -18.83
CA ASP A 63 -7.36 -19.16 -18.42
C ASP A 63 -6.55 -18.82 -17.14
N ARG A 64 -6.34 -17.53 -16.84
CA ARG A 64 -5.52 -17.09 -15.69
C ARG A 64 -6.31 -16.52 -14.52
N GLY A 65 -7.52 -15.99 -14.73
CA GLY A 65 -8.27 -15.31 -13.68
C GLY A 65 -7.60 -14.01 -13.21
N GLU A 66 -7.83 -13.62 -11.96
CA GLU A 66 -7.17 -12.45 -11.36
C GLU A 66 -5.68 -12.72 -11.11
N PRO A 67 -4.78 -11.79 -11.45
CA PRO A 67 -3.33 -11.99 -11.32
C PRO A 67 -2.84 -11.99 -9.87
N ARG A 68 -3.62 -11.42 -8.94
CA ARG A 68 -3.29 -11.34 -7.51
C ARG A 68 -4.56 -11.30 -6.66
N THR A 69 -4.45 -11.79 -5.43
CA THR A 69 -5.49 -11.71 -4.41
C THR A 69 -5.66 -10.27 -3.88
N PRO A 70 -6.78 -9.95 -3.21
CA PRO A 70 -6.95 -8.64 -2.56
C PRO A 70 -5.86 -8.31 -1.53
N GLU A 71 -5.39 -9.31 -0.78
CA GLU A 71 -4.35 -9.15 0.24
C GLU A 71 -2.98 -8.84 -0.39
N GLU A 72 -2.60 -9.55 -1.45
CA GLU A 72 -1.39 -9.26 -2.23
C GLU A 72 -1.44 -7.85 -2.82
N ARG A 73 -2.57 -7.45 -3.41
CA ARG A 73 -2.77 -6.09 -3.96
C ARG A 73 -2.60 -5.00 -2.92
N ARG A 74 -3.07 -5.24 -1.70
CA ARG A 74 -2.93 -4.30 -0.58
C ARG A 74 -1.48 -4.21 -0.10
N ALA A 75 -0.78 -5.32 0.00
CA ALA A 75 0.65 -5.35 0.33
C ALA A 75 1.47 -4.60 -0.73
N ASP A 76 1.19 -4.84 -2.01
CA ASP A 76 1.80 -4.11 -3.13
C ASP A 76 1.49 -2.62 -3.10
N ALA A 77 0.25 -2.24 -2.76
CA ALA A 77 -0.15 -0.84 -2.64
C ALA A 77 0.62 -0.13 -1.52
N PHE A 78 0.80 -0.80 -0.36
CA PHE A 78 1.63 -0.28 0.73
C PHE A 78 3.10 -0.12 0.29
N LEU A 79 3.69 -1.13 -0.34
CA LEU A 79 5.08 -1.07 -0.81
C LEU A 79 5.26 0.03 -1.86
N ALA A 80 4.35 0.14 -2.83
CA ALA A 80 4.36 1.19 -3.83
C ALA A 80 4.23 2.58 -3.20
N LEU A 81 3.39 2.75 -2.17
CA LEU A 81 3.32 4.00 -1.41
C LEU A 81 4.68 4.32 -0.76
N ALA A 82 5.27 3.37 -0.04
CA ALA A 82 6.54 3.54 0.65
C ALA A 82 7.67 3.92 -0.32
N LEU A 83 7.73 3.26 -1.48
CA LEU A 83 8.68 3.60 -2.55
C LEU A 83 8.41 5.01 -3.09
N ARG A 84 7.18 5.33 -3.50
CA ARG A 84 6.83 6.65 -4.06
C ARG A 84 7.07 7.81 -3.08
N VAL A 85 7.00 7.56 -1.78
CA VAL A 85 7.26 8.55 -0.72
C VAL A 85 8.75 8.72 -0.43
N THR A 86 9.54 7.65 -0.54
CA THR A 86 10.99 7.66 -0.25
C THR A 86 11.87 7.96 -1.47
N ASP A 87 11.35 7.78 -2.69
CA ASP A 87 12.07 8.07 -3.94
C ASP A 87 12.26 9.58 -4.12
N THR A 88 13.50 10.05 -4.28
CA THR A 88 13.89 11.49 -4.27
C THR A 88 13.76 12.16 -5.63
#